data_AF-A0A1G0MAW9-F1
#
_entry.id   AF-A0A1G0MAW9-F1
#
_cell.length_a   1.000
_cell.length_b   1.000
_cell.length_c   1.000
_cell.angle_alpha   90.00
_cell.angle_beta   90.00
_cell.angle_gamma   90.00
#
_symmetry.space_group_name_H-M   'P 1'
#
loop_
_entity.id
_entity.type
_entity.pdbx_description
1 polymer ?
#
loop_
_entity_poly.entity_id
_entity_poly.type
_entity_poly.pdbx_seq_one_letter_code
_entity_poly.pdbx_strand_id
1 'polypeptide(L)'
;MIGTAGYGSLNLAYTAASSTSGVVTTIRALDGEVLEALRLNLGKLILLKGGYNEDRLSRSGIPTVIAGSLSIRSGKLIVDRAVIKQP
;
A
#
# COMPACT_ATOMS: atom_id res chain seq x y z
N MET A 1 -2.35 4.59 8.22
CA MET A 1 -2.38 3.34 9.00
C MET A 1 -2.87 2.17 8.12
N ILE A 2 -2.05 1.17 7.79
CA ILE A 2 -2.24 0.36 6.56
C ILE A 2 -2.36 -1.14 6.88
N GLY A 3 -3.23 -1.93 6.23
CA GLY A 3 -3.33 -3.40 6.41
C GLY A 3 -4.29 -3.93 7.51
N THR A 4 -4.51 -5.25 7.59
CA THR A 4 -5.39 -5.92 8.61
C THR A 4 -4.84 -5.81 10.03
N ALA A 5 -3.52 -5.77 10.18
CA ALA A 5 -2.84 -5.22 11.34
C ALA A 5 -2.48 -3.79 10.98
N GLY A 6 -2.91 -2.81 11.77
CA GLY A 6 -2.70 -1.42 11.42
C GLY A 6 -1.22 -1.03 11.47
N TYR A 7 -0.57 -0.88 10.31
CA TYR A 7 0.82 -0.44 10.21
C TYR A 7 0.93 1.08 10.13
N GLY A 8 1.97 1.67 10.72
CA GLY A 8 2.23 3.12 10.66
C GLY A 8 2.61 3.64 9.27
N SER A 9 3.08 2.78 8.37
CA SER A 9 3.56 3.14 7.02
C SER A 9 3.27 2.05 5.97
N LEU A 10 3.34 2.41 4.68
CA LEU A 10 3.26 1.44 3.57
C LEU A 10 4.45 0.50 3.59
N ASN A 11 5.63 1.02 3.94
CA ASN A 11 6.84 0.23 4.00
C ASN A 11 6.76 -0.88 5.07
N LEU A 12 6.22 -0.56 6.26
CA LEU A 12 6.02 -1.56 7.32
C LEU A 12 4.96 -2.59 6.90
N ALA A 13 3.86 -2.15 6.29
CA ALA A 13 2.84 -3.06 5.76
C ALA A 13 3.40 -4.00 4.68
N TYR A 14 4.26 -3.48 3.81
CA TYR A 14 4.93 -4.26 2.78
C TYR A 14 5.95 -5.24 3.36
N THR A 15 6.72 -4.81 4.37
CA THR A 15 7.67 -5.69 5.06
C THR A 15 6.94 -6.84 5.75
N ALA A 16 5.80 -6.56 6.38
CA ALA A 16 4.95 -7.60 6.97
C ALA A 16 4.31 -8.54 5.92
N ALA A 17 4.18 -8.12 4.65
CA ALA A 17 3.75 -9.00 3.58
C ALA A 17 4.78 -10.12 3.29
N SER A 18 6.05 -9.97 3.70
CA SER A 18 7.07 -11.02 3.54
C SER A 18 6.70 -12.30 4.30
N SER A 19 6.17 -12.18 5.51
CA SER A 19 5.78 -13.29 6.38
C SER A 19 4.41 -13.89 6.05
N THR A 20 3.64 -13.27 5.15
CA THR A 20 2.34 -13.81 4.72
C THR A 20 2.55 -14.95 3.73
N SER A 21 1.99 -16.14 4.03
CA SER A 21 1.97 -17.25 3.08
C SER A 21 1.06 -16.90 1.89
N GLY A 22 1.59 -17.01 0.66
CA GLY A 22 0.87 -16.69 -0.57
C GLY A 22 1.61 -15.76 -1.52
N VAL A 23 1.15 -15.76 -2.77
CA VAL A 23 1.73 -14.98 -3.88
C VAL A 23 1.07 -13.59 -4.00
N VAL A 24 -0.08 -13.38 -3.35
CA VAL A 24 -0.86 -12.13 -3.42
C VAL A 24 -1.07 -11.55 -2.03
N THR A 25 -0.75 -10.27 -1.84
CA THR A 25 -1.02 -9.54 -0.61
C THR A 25 -1.82 -8.26 -0.90
N THR A 26 -2.90 -8.06 -0.15
CA THR A 26 -3.68 -6.82 -0.22
C THR A 26 -3.26 -5.86 0.88
N ILE A 27 -2.93 -4.63 0.48
CA ILE A 27 -2.57 -3.53 1.36
C ILE A 27 -3.69 -2.49 1.26
N ARG A 28 -4.43 -2.26 2.36
CA ARG A 28 -5.45 -1.20 2.44
C ARG A 28 -4.83 0.03 3.07
N ALA A 29 -4.75 1.12 2.32
CA ALA A 29 -4.18 2.39 2.76
C ALA A 29 -5.30 3.38 3.12
N LEU A 30 -5.07 4.16 4.18
CA LEU A 30 -6.00 5.22 4.55
C LEU A 30 -6.00 6.32 3.50
N ASP A 31 -7.08 7.08 3.47
CA ASP A 31 -7.12 8.32 2.74
C ASP A 31 -6.08 9.36 3.23
N GLY A 32 -5.89 10.39 2.41
CA GLY A 32 -4.89 11.43 2.68
C GLY A 32 -3.55 11.17 1.97
N GLU A 33 -2.56 11.99 2.30
CA GLU A 33 -1.24 11.98 1.68
C GLU A 33 -0.20 11.34 2.60
N VAL A 34 0.63 10.47 2.03
CA VAL A 34 1.77 9.85 2.69
C VAL A 34 3.03 10.14 1.89
N LEU A 35 4.08 10.60 2.56
CA LEU A 35 5.39 10.83 1.96
C LEU A 35 6.26 9.59 2.19
N GLU A 36 6.27 8.67 1.23
CA GLU A 36 6.96 7.38 1.37
C GLU A 36 7.57 6.87 0.07
N ALA A 37 8.71 6.18 0.20
CA ALA A 37 9.31 5.44 -0.90
C ALA A 37 8.86 3.96 -0.85
N LEU A 38 8.24 3.49 -1.93
CA LEU A 38 7.78 2.12 -2.07
C LEU A 38 8.76 1.31 -2.93
N ARG A 39 9.43 0.33 -2.32
CA ARG A 39 10.39 -0.57 -3.00
C ARG A 39 9.89 -2.00 -2.98
N LEU A 40 9.37 -2.47 -4.10
CA LEU A 40 8.80 -3.81 -4.21
C LEU A 40 9.85 -4.80 -4.71
N ASN A 41 10.28 -5.72 -3.85
CA ASN A 41 11.34 -6.69 -4.10
C ASN A 41 11.03 -8.13 -3.63
N LEU A 42 9.86 -8.39 -3.06
CA LEU A 42 9.47 -9.69 -2.52
C LEU A 42 9.03 -10.71 -3.59
N GLY A 43 8.93 -10.34 -4.87
CA GLY A 43 8.47 -11.25 -5.93
C GLY A 43 6.98 -11.60 -5.87
N LYS A 44 6.21 -10.91 -5.03
CA LYS A 44 4.77 -11.10 -4.84
C LYS A 44 3.94 -10.10 -5.65
N LEU A 45 2.67 -10.42 -5.87
CA LEU A 45 1.66 -9.48 -6.33
C LEU A 45 1.13 -8.68 -5.14
N ILE A 46 1.29 -7.36 -5.18
CA ILE A 46 0.73 -6.43 -4.20
C ILE A 46 -0.49 -5.74 -4.79
N LEU A 47 -1.62 -5.86 -4.12
CA LEU A 47 -2.83 -5.11 -4.41
C LEU A 47 -2.95 -3.97 -3.41
N LEU A 48 -2.56 -2.78 -3.82
CA LEU A 48 -2.67 -1.56 -3.02
C LEU A 48 -4.04 -0.92 -3.27
N LYS A 49 -4.88 -0.90 -2.24
CA LYS A 49 -6.20 -0.27 -2.28
C LYS A 49 -6.21 0.97 -1.39
N GLY A 50 -6.44 2.13 -1.98
CA GLY A 50 -6.48 3.41 -1.28
C GLY A 50 -7.88 3.88 -0.89
N GLY A 51 -7.90 4.98 -0.14
CA GLY A 51 -9.07 5.77 0.24
C GLY A 51 -9.90 5.18 1.37
N TYR A 52 -9.29 4.43 2.29
CA TYR A 52 -10.00 3.83 3.43
C TYR A 52 -10.09 4.78 4.62
N ASN A 53 -11.18 4.66 5.38
CA ASN A 53 -11.31 5.24 6.72
C ASN A 53 -10.43 4.49 7.72
N GLU A 54 -10.24 5.05 8.92
CA GLU A 54 -9.46 4.43 10.00
C GLU A 54 -9.91 2.99 10.35
N ASP A 55 -11.19 2.68 10.17
CA ASP A 55 -11.74 1.33 10.38
C ASP A 55 -11.29 0.30 9.33
N ARG A 56 -10.80 0.75 8.15
CA ARG A 56 -10.40 -0.08 6.99
C ARG A 56 -11.50 -1.00 6.45
N LEU A 57 -12.74 -0.75 6.81
CA LEU A 57 -13.93 -1.46 6.35
C LEU A 57 -14.60 -0.68 5.22
N SER A 58 -14.56 0.65 5.31
CA SER A 58 -15.23 1.55 4.40
C SER A 58 -14.26 2.55 3.75
N ARG A 59 -14.69 3.13 2.63
CA ARG A 59 -13.93 4.17 1.91
C ARG A 59 -14.46 5.56 2.28
N SER A 60 -13.57 6.53 2.44
CA SER A 60 -13.94 7.91 2.81
C SER A 60 -14.41 8.75 1.61
N GLY A 61 -14.05 8.33 0.40
CA GLY A 61 -14.24 9.12 -0.82
C GLY A 61 -13.03 10.00 -1.17
N ILE A 62 -12.11 10.21 -0.24
CA ILE A 62 -10.82 10.88 -0.46
C ILE A 62 -9.81 9.82 -0.94
N PRO A 63 -9.02 10.08 -2.00
CA PRO A 63 -8.01 9.14 -2.45
C PRO A 63 -6.84 9.06 -1.47
N THR A 64 -6.11 7.95 -1.48
CA THR A 64 -4.76 7.89 -0.91
C THR A 64 -3.79 8.49 -1.92
N VAL A 65 -2.96 9.44 -1.52
CA VAL A 65 -1.85 9.97 -2.31
C VAL A 65 -0.54 9.48 -1.70
N ILE A 66 0.29 8.83 -2.51
CA ILE A 66 1.62 8.37 -2.14
C ILE A 66 2.62 9.25 -2.88
N ALA A 67 3.15 10.24 -2.17
CA ALA A 67 4.20 11.09 -2.67
C ALA A 67 5.55 10.44 -2.39
N GLY A 68 6.34 10.18 -3.44
CA GLY A 68 7.66 9.61 -3.29
C GLY A 68 8.07 8.71 -4.45
N SER A 69 9.19 8.00 -4.24
CA SER A 69 9.72 7.09 -5.26
C SER A 69 9.01 5.74 -5.22
N LEU A 70 8.68 5.22 -6.40
CA LEU A 70 8.19 3.85 -6.60
C LEU A 70 9.23 3.07 -7.40
N SER A 71 9.66 1.93 -6.89
CA SER A 71 10.44 0.96 -7.67
C SER A 71 9.91 -0.45 -7.51
N ILE A 72 9.86 -1.19 -8.61
CA ILE A 72 9.45 -2.59 -8.65
C ILE A 72 10.62 -3.39 -9.21
N ARG A 73 11.38 -4.05 -8.32
CA ARG A 73 12.50 -4.91 -8.69
C ARG A 73 12.02 -6.32 -9.03
N SER A 74 11.03 -6.83 -8.29
CA SER A 74 10.46 -8.16 -8.51
C SER A 74 9.03 -8.23 -8.00
N GLY A 75 8.15 -8.92 -8.75
CA GLY A 75 6.73 -9.04 -8.45
C GLY A 75 5.87 -8.13 -9.31
N LYS A 76 4.68 -7.79 -8.80
CA LYS A 76 3.68 -6.97 -9.51
C LYS A 76 2.99 -6.04 -8.53
N LEU A 77 2.60 -4.85 -8.98
CA LEU A 77 1.78 -3.91 -8.23
C LEU A 77 0.49 -3.64 -9.00
N ILE A 78 -0.65 -3.81 -8.34
CA ILE A 78 -1.94 -3.31 -8.80
C ILE A 78 -2.37 -2.21 -7.84
N VAL A 79 -2.74 -1.06 -8.39
CA VAL A 79 -3.19 0.11 -7.64
C VAL A 79 -4.67 0.33 -7.90
N ASP A 80 -5.44 0.45 -6.83
CA ASP A 80 -6.89 0.70 -6.86
C ASP A 80 -7.21 1.91 -5.97
N ARG A 81 -7.72 2.99 -6.57
CA ARG A 81 -8.07 4.26 -5.88
C ARG A 81 -6.96 4.83 -4.99
N ALA A 82 -5.72 4.72 -5.45
CA ALA A 82 -4.60 5.47 -4.91
C ALA A 82 -3.86 6.19 -6.05
N VAL A 83 -3.25 7.32 -5.73
CA VAL A 83 -2.44 8.13 -6.63
C VAL A 83 -0.99 7.97 -6.21
N ILE A 84 -0.10 7.66 -7.16
CA ILE A 84 1.34 7.63 -6.92
C ILE A 84 1.91 8.87 -7.59
N LYS A 85 2.46 9.79 -6.79
CA LYS A 85 3.03 11.04 -7.24
C LYS A 85 4.55 10.93 -7.18
N GLN A 86 5.18 10.85 -8.35
CA GLN A 86 6.63 10.87 -8.45
C GLN A 86 7.15 12.31 -8.34
N PRO A 87 8.32 12.51 -7.69
CA PRO A 87 9.01 13.79 -7.70
C PRO A 87 9.48 14.18 -9.10
#